data_AF-A0AAU3D689-F1
#
_entry.id   AF-A0AAU3D689-F1
#
_cell.length_a   1.000
_cell.length_b   1.000
_cell.length_c   1.000
_cell.angle_alpha   90.00
_cell.angle_beta   90.00
_cell.angle_gamma   90.00
#
_symmetry.space_group_name_H-M   'P 1'
#
loop_
_entity.id
_entity.type
_entity.pdbx_description
1 polymer ?
#
loop_
_entity_poly.entity_id
_entity_poly.type
_entity_poly.pdbx_seq_one_letter_code
_entity_poly.pdbx_strand_id
1 'polypeptide(L)'
;MDALSESGSSDAETALLALGHAARWAADTLRGLTQDAPEESSDGADALTALYALDDALTEARALGDALPGLLEAARAGERLGQSTRDLMGELMSAAERVAQERAALDTLHAREAELRRRLAEHEKLRHEVDELSRLEQLVTELDALQAQRTEIDARLRELRAQDPDTADRELRTGADSLLSLTEQQLAVLAPQTRQSLEQVAAAQRTLADTERELSASTTELASLREKLEQVRTAHAPVFDALARHARADGELARALRAAAAADGGGPAAGDQGVSLAGVVALTESIEQRLAEADRVLSRALADQETPDGDGDAKITSGSA
;
A
#
# COMPACT_ATOMS: atom_id res chain seq x y z
N MET A 1 0.90 6.07 -63.15
CA MET A 1 1.35 6.83 -61.96
C MET A 1 0.68 6.30 -60.69
N ASP A 2 0.35 4.99 -60.62
CA ASP A 2 -0.51 4.41 -59.56
C ASP A 2 0.20 3.48 -58.57
N ALA A 3 1.42 3.01 -58.87
CA ALA A 3 2.09 1.99 -58.04
C ALA A 3 2.67 2.51 -56.71
N LEU A 4 2.85 3.84 -56.56
CA LEU A 4 3.31 4.45 -55.30
C LEU A 4 2.17 4.68 -54.31
N SER A 5 0.92 4.69 -54.78
CA SER A 5 -0.26 4.84 -53.93
C SER A 5 -0.65 3.52 -53.25
N GLU A 6 -0.35 2.36 -53.86
CA GLU A 6 -0.61 1.03 -53.27
C GLU A 6 0.36 0.68 -52.13
N SER A 7 1.63 1.08 -52.21
CA SER A 7 2.62 0.81 -51.15
C SER A 7 2.35 1.60 -49.87
N GLY A 8 1.93 2.87 -49.98
CA GLY A 8 1.56 3.68 -48.80
C GLY A 8 0.24 3.23 -48.15
N SER A 9 -0.65 2.61 -48.93
CA SER A 9 -1.90 2.02 -48.43
C SER A 9 -1.64 0.80 -47.53
N SER A 10 -0.65 -0.03 -47.89
CA SER A 10 -0.26 -1.21 -47.11
C SER A 10 0.34 -0.83 -45.75
N ASP A 11 1.18 0.20 -45.68
CA ASP A 11 1.81 0.62 -44.43
C ASP A 11 0.80 1.27 -43.47
N ALA A 12 -0.14 2.06 -43.99
CA ALA A 12 -1.23 2.65 -43.20
C ALA A 12 -2.21 1.59 -42.68
N GLU A 13 -2.55 0.60 -43.49
CA GLU A 13 -3.41 -0.52 -43.10
C GLU A 13 -2.73 -1.40 -42.04
N THR A 14 -1.42 -1.63 -42.17
CA THR A 14 -0.61 -2.37 -41.18
C THR A 14 -0.51 -1.60 -39.86
N ALA A 15 -0.34 -0.27 -39.90
CA ALA A 15 -0.32 0.58 -38.71
C ALA A 15 -1.67 0.57 -37.97
N LEU A 16 -2.80 0.58 -38.69
CA LEU A 16 -4.14 0.51 -38.10
C LEU A 16 -4.43 -0.88 -37.48
N LEU A 17 -3.93 -1.95 -38.10
CA LEU A 17 -4.03 -3.30 -37.54
C LEU A 17 -3.18 -3.43 -36.27
N ALA A 18 -1.96 -2.90 -36.26
CA ALA A 18 -1.11 -2.88 -35.08
C ALA A 18 -1.76 -2.07 -33.94
N LEU A 19 -2.34 -0.92 -34.26
CA LEU A 19 -3.03 -0.10 -33.28
C LEU A 19 -4.29 -0.78 -32.73
N GLY A 20 -5.08 -1.43 -33.59
CA GLY A 20 -6.24 -2.22 -33.18
C GLY A 20 -5.86 -3.41 -32.28
N HIS A 21 -4.71 -4.02 -32.51
CA HIS A 21 -4.24 -5.14 -31.70
C HIS A 21 -3.69 -4.68 -30.34
N ALA A 22 -2.96 -3.56 -30.32
CA ALA A 22 -2.48 -2.93 -29.10
C ALA A 22 -3.64 -2.46 -28.21
N ALA A 23 -4.66 -1.84 -28.80
CA ALA A 23 -5.84 -1.38 -28.08
C ALA A 23 -6.66 -2.56 -27.51
N ARG A 24 -6.75 -3.68 -28.24
CA ARG A 24 -7.41 -4.90 -27.75
C ARG A 24 -6.62 -5.57 -26.62
N TRP A 25 -5.30 -5.67 -26.76
CA TRP A 25 -4.43 -6.21 -25.72
C TRP A 25 -4.51 -5.38 -24.44
N ALA A 26 -4.46 -4.04 -24.56
CA ALA A 26 -4.63 -3.13 -23.43
C ALA A 26 -6.00 -3.32 -22.74
N ALA A 27 -7.08 -3.45 -23.50
CA ALA A 27 -8.41 -3.68 -22.96
C ALA A 27 -8.52 -5.03 -22.22
N ASP A 28 -7.92 -6.09 -22.76
CA ASP A 28 -7.91 -7.41 -22.13
C ASP A 28 -7.04 -7.45 -20.86
N THR A 29 -5.89 -6.74 -20.86
CA THR A 29 -5.05 -6.61 -19.66
C THR A 29 -5.74 -5.84 -18.54
N LEU A 30 -6.49 -4.76 -18.86
CA LEU A 30 -7.26 -4.00 -17.89
C LEU A 30 -8.44 -4.80 -17.32
N ARG A 31 -9.05 -5.65 -18.16
CA ARG A 31 -10.10 -6.58 -17.72
C ARG A 31 -9.54 -7.66 -16.79
N GLY A 32 -8.35 -8.19 -17.07
CA GLY A 32 -7.66 -9.14 -16.19
C GLY A 32 -7.30 -8.56 -14.83
N LEU A 33 -6.80 -7.31 -14.80
CA LEU A 33 -6.47 -6.60 -13.55
C LEU A 33 -7.69 -6.32 -12.65
N THR A 34 -8.88 -6.22 -13.23
CA THR A 34 -10.13 -5.96 -12.48
C THR A 34 -10.86 -7.23 -12.06
N GLN A 35 -10.54 -8.40 -12.65
CA GLN A 35 -11.21 -9.67 -12.36
C GLN A 35 -10.38 -10.64 -11.52
N ASP A 36 -9.04 -10.56 -11.55
CA ASP A 36 -8.15 -11.54 -10.91
C ASP A 36 -7.21 -10.95 -9.85
N ALA A 37 -7.47 -9.74 -9.33
CA ALA A 37 -6.62 -9.16 -8.29
C ALA A 37 -6.77 -9.93 -6.95
N PRO A 38 -5.72 -10.60 -6.44
CA PRO A 38 -5.74 -11.22 -5.12
C PRO A 38 -5.63 -10.13 -4.04
N GLU A 39 -6.46 -10.22 -3.00
CA GLU A 39 -6.68 -9.17 -1.98
C GLU A 39 -5.45 -8.79 -1.12
N GLU A 40 -4.29 -9.46 -1.24
CA GLU A 40 -3.26 -9.40 -0.19
C GLU A 40 -1.82 -8.99 -0.59
N SER A 41 -1.52 -8.58 -1.84
CA SER A 41 -0.10 -8.26 -2.13
C SER A 41 0.19 -7.28 -3.28
N SER A 42 -0.69 -6.32 -3.58
CA SER A 42 -0.23 -5.16 -4.35
C SER A 42 0.26 -4.11 -3.37
N ASP A 43 1.57 -3.85 -3.38
CA ASP A 43 2.08 -2.62 -2.78
C ASP A 43 1.29 -1.46 -3.40
N GLY A 44 0.69 -0.61 -2.55
CA GLY A 44 -0.22 0.44 -3.01
C GLY A 44 0.47 1.40 -3.98
N ALA A 45 1.80 1.51 -3.87
CA ALA A 45 2.65 2.29 -4.76
C ALA A 45 2.67 1.76 -6.21
N ASP A 46 2.70 0.44 -6.41
CA ASP A 46 2.73 -0.17 -7.75
C ASP A 46 1.37 -0.05 -8.45
N ALA A 47 0.28 -0.25 -7.71
CA ALA A 47 -1.07 -0.03 -8.22
C ALA A 47 -1.29 1.44 -8.61
N LEU A 48 -0.81 2.39 -7.80
CA LEU A 48 -0.87 3.81 -8.11
C LEU A 48 -0.01 4.16 -9.32
N THR A 49 1.20 3.61 -9.44
CA THR A 49 2.08 3.83 -10.59
C THR A 49 1.48 3.29 -11.88
N ALA A 50 0.89 2.09 -11.85
CA ALA A 50 0.15 1.53 -12.98
C ALA A 50 -1.08 2.38 -13.34
N LEU A 51 -1.79 2.94 -12.35
CA LEU A 51 -2.92 3.82 -12.56
C LEU A 51 -2.51 5.16 -13.20
N TYR A 52 -1.35 5.74 -12.82
CA TYR A 52 -0.81 6.94 -13.44
C TYR A 52 -0.38 6.68 -14.88
N ALA A 53 0.35 5.59 -15.13
CA ALA A 53 0.75 5.20 -16.49
C ALA A 53 -0.47 4.93 -17.40
N LEU A 54 -1.54 4.34 -16.84
CA LEU A 54 -2.79 4.16 -17.56
C LEU A 54 -3.45 5.50 -17.92
N ASP A 55 -3.42 6.48 -17.01
CA ASP A 55 -4.03 7.79 -17.25
C ASP A 55 -3.27 8.64 -18.26
N ASP A 56 -1.95 8.59 -18.23
CA ASP A 56 -1.11 9.18 -19.28
C ASP A 56 -1.44 8.53 -20.64
N ALA A 57 -1.53 7.20 -20.69
CA ALA A 57 -1.90 6.46 -21.89
C ALA A 57 -3.33 6.79 -22.38
N LEU A 58 -4.30 6.98 -21.48
CA LEU A 58 -5.67 7.37 -21.83
C LEU A 58 -5.75 8.82 -22.32
N THR A 59 -4.91 9.71 -21.78
CA THR A 59 -4.79 11.09 -22.25
C THR A 59 -4.25 11.14 -23.67
N GLU A 60 -3.22 10.35 -23.98
CA GLU A 60 -2.67 10.19 -25.33
C GLU A 60 -3.67 9.50 -26.29
N ALA A 61 -4.43 8.53 -25.80
CA ALA A 61 -5.46 7.83 -26.58
C ALA A 61 -6.58 8.79 -27.06
N ARG A 62 -6.83 9.89 -26.35
CA ARG A 62 -7.82 10.90 -26.74
C ARG A 62 -7.38 11.68 -27.99
N ALA A 63 -6.12 12.10 -28.03
CA ALA A 63 -5.53 12.71 -29.22
C ALA A 63 -5.55 11.75 -30.42
N LEU A 64 -5.39 10.45 -30.14
CA LEU A 64 -5.45 9.40 -31.14
C LEU A 64 -6.88 9.12 -31.63
N GLY A 65 -7.88 9.20 -30.74
CA GLY A 65 -9.30 9.14 -31.07
C GLY A 65 -9.74 10.28 -31.98
N ASP A 66 -9.22 11.49 -31.77
CA ASP A 66 -9.49 12.65 -32.63
C ASP A 66 -8.86 12.50 -34.03
N ALA A 67 -7.71 11.83 -34.13
CA ALA A 67 -6.99 11.58 -35.39
C ALA A 67 -7.49 10.33 -36.15
N LEU A 68 -8.15 9.39 -35.46
CA LEU A 68 -8.56 8.09 -35.99
C LEU A 68 -9.48 8.18 -37.23
N PRO A 69 -10.49 9.06 -37.29
CA PRO A 69 -11.36 9.18 -38.46
C PRO A 69 -10.59 9.56 -39.72
N GLY A 70 -9.65 10.51 -39.60
CA GLY A 70 -8.80 10.93 -40.71
C GLY A 70 -7.84 9.83 -41.18
N LEU A 71 -7.32 9.01 -40.24
CA LEU A 71 -6.48 7.86 -40.57
C LEU A 71 -7.26 6.73 -41.26
N LEU A 72 -8.49 6.45 -40.80
CA LEU A 72 -9.36 5.44 -41.41
C LEU A 72 -9.81 5.84 -42.83
N GLU A 73 -10.11 7.13 -43.04
CA GLU A 73 -10.41 7.67 -44.36
C GLU A 73 -9.19 7.61 -45.30
N ALA A 74 -8.00 7.99 -44.80
CA ALA A 74 -6.77 7.95 -45.59
C ALA A 74 -6.36 6.52 -46.00
N ALA A 75 -6.57 5.54 -45.12
CA ALA A 75 -6.25 4.14 -45.36
C ALA A 75 -7.32 3.38 -46.17
N ARG A 76 -8.46 4.01 -46.49
CA ARG A 76 -9.62 3.35 -47.12
C ARG A 76 -10.02 2.06 -46.39
N ALA A 77 -9.93 2.06 -45.07
CA ALA A 77 -10.24 0.89 -44.27
C ALA A 77 -11.66 0.41 -44.58
N GLY A 78 -11.82 -0.88 -44.89
CA GLY A 78 -13.12 -1.46 -45.18
C GLY A 78 -14.12 -1.19 -44.05
N GLU A 79 -15.40 -1.03 -44.39
CA GLU A 79 -16.44 -0.48 -43.50
C GLU A 79 -16.60 -1.25 -42.17
N ARG A 80 -16.34 -2.57 -42.19
CA ARG A 80 -16.30 -3.41 -40.97
C ARG A 80 -15.12 -3.10 -40.05
N LEU A 81 -13.92 -2.87 -40.59
CA LEU A 81 -12.74 -2.56 -39.81
C LEU A 81 -12.88 -1.16 -39.19
N GLY A 82 -13.31 -0.19 -39.99
CA GLY A 82 -13.58 1.17 -39.51
C GLY A 82 -14.66 1.24 -38.42
N GLN A 83 -15.71 0.42 -38.52
CA GLN A 83 -16.72 0.31 -37.47
C GLN A 83 -16.13 -0.30 -36.18
N SER A 84 -15.42 -1.43 -36.28
CA SER A 84 -14.83 -2.10 -35.13
C SER A 84 -13.81 -1.24 -34.39
N THR A 85 -13.00 -0.44 -35.10
CA THR A 85 -12.03 0.47 -34.47
C THR A 85 -12.71 1.67 -33.82
N ARG A 86 -13.80 2.18 -34.41
CA ARG A 86 -14.60 3.27 -33.81
C ARG A 86 -15.32 2.80 -32.54
N ASP A 87 -15.90 1.60 -32.56
CA ASP A 87 -16.59 1.03 -31.40
C ASP A 87 -15.60 0.80 -30.24
N LEU A 88 -14.43 0.21 -30.51
CA LEU A 88 -13.39 -0.02 -29.50
C LEU A 88 -12.81 1.29 -28.93
N MET A 89 -12.62 2.31 -29.78
CA MET A 89 -12.21 3.63 -29.31
C MET A 89 -13.30 4.28 -28.42
N GLY A 90 -14.58 4.12 -28.78
CA GLY A 90 -15.70 4.58 -27.96
C GLY A 90 -15.73 3.90 -26.57
N GLU A 91 -15.46 2.59 -26.52
CA GLU A 91 -15.34 1.85 -25.25
C GLU A 91 -14.18 2.37 -24.39
N LEU A 92 -13.00 2.62 -24.99
CA LEU A 92 -11.85 3.17 -24.29
C LEU A 92 -12.10 4.58 -23.76
N MET A 93 -12.73 5.45 -24.55
CA MET A 93 -13.09 6.80 -24.11
C MET A 93 -14.10 6.79 -22.97
N SER A 94 -15.10 5.89 -23.02
CA SER A 94 -16.06 5.72 -21.93
C SER A 94 -15.39 5.17 -20.66
N ALA A 95 -14.43 4.27 -20.79
CA ALA A 95 -13.62 3.81 -19.66
C ALA A 95 -12.77 4.95 -19.07
N ALA A 96 -12.14 5.77 -19.90
CA ALA A 96 -11.36 6.93 -19.46
C ALA A 96 -12.22 7.94 -18.69
N GLU A 97 -13.43 8.22 -19.16
CA GLU A 97 -14.34 9.13 -18.48
C GLU A 97 -14.78 8.59 -17.12
N ARG A 98 -15.06 7.29 -17.00
CA ARG A 98 -15.34 6.65 -15.71
C ARG A 98 -14.16 6.77 -14.74
N VAL A 99 -12.94 6.50 -15.20
CA VAL A 99 -11.72 6.64 -14.38
C VAL A 99 -11.54 8.08 -13.91
N ALA A 100 -11.77 9.07 -14.78
CA ALA A 100 -11.70 10.48 -14.41
C ALA A 100 -12.75 10.87 -13.36
N GLN A 101 -13.98 10.35 -13.47
CA GLN A 101 -15.05 10.57 -12.49
C GLN A 101 -14.72 9.94 -11.13
N GLU A 102 -14.23 8.71 -11.12
CA GLU A 102 -13.82 8.02 -9.88
C GLU A 102 -12.65 8.74 -9.21
N ARG A 103 -11.70 9.28 -9.97
CA ARG A 103 -10.61 10.11 -9.44
C ARG A 103 -11.10 11.40 -8.82
N ALA A 104 -12.00 12.11 -9.50
CA ALA A 104 -12.60 13.31 -8.93
C ALA A 104 -13.34 12.98 -7.62
N ALA A 105 -14.03 11.84 -7.55
CA ALA A 105 -14.66 11.36 -6.33
C ALA A 105 -13.62 11.08 -5.23
N LEU A 106 -12.52 10.37 -5.55
CA LEU A 106 -11.43 10.09 -4.62
C LEU A 106 -10.78 11.37 -4.09
N ASP A 107 -10.52 12.36 -4.94
CA ASP A 107 -9.98 13.66 -4.53
C ASP A 107 -10.92 14.38 -3.55
N THR A 108 -12.24 14.32 -3.79
CA THR A 108 -13.20 14.86 -2.82
C THR A 108 -13.22 14.10 -1.49
N LEU A 109 -12.99 12.79 -1.51
CA LEU A 109 -12.88 11.98 -0.30
C LEU A 109 -11.61 12.30 0.48
N HIS A 110 -10.46 12.41 -0.19
CA HIS A 110 -9.20 12.84 0.43
C HIS A 110 -9.32 14.26 1.03
N ALA A 111 -9.96 15.19 0.33
CA ALA A 111 -10.20 16.53 0.88
C ALA A 111 -11.07 16.49 2.16
N ARG A 112 -12.12 15.66 2.16
CA ARG A 112 -12.98 15.45 3.35
C ARG A 112 -12.22 14.78 4.48
N GLU A 113 -11.37 13.80 4.18
CA GLU A 113 -10.54 13.11 5.15
C GLU A 113 -9.54 14.07 5.81
N ALA A 114 -8.88 14.93 5.02
CA ALA A 114 -7.99 15.95 5.54
C ALA A 114 -8.71 16.95 6.46
N GLU A 115 -9.93 17.38 6.10
CA GLU A 115 -10.78 18.22 6.95
C GLU A 115 -11.18 17.50 8.25
N LEU A 116 -11.54 16.22 8.19
CA LEU A 116 -11.86 15.42 9.38
C LEU A 116 -10.64 15.26 10.30
N ARG A 117 -9.45 15.01 9.75
CA ARG A 117 -8.20 14.99 10.52
C ARG A 117 -7.95 16.32 11.22
N ARG A 118 -8.18 17.45 10.52
CA ARG A 118 -8.05 18.78 11.13
C ARG A 118 -9.04 18.97 12.28
N ARG A 119 -10.30 18.59 12.09
CA ARG A 119 -11.33 18.68 13.14
C ARG A 119 -11.04 17.77 14.33
N LEU A 120 -10.49 16.58 14.12
CA LEU A 120 -10.06 15.70 15.20
C LEU A 120 -8.94 16.33 16.02
N ALA A 121 -7.93 16.91 15.36
CA ALA A 121 -6.86 17.63 16.04
C ALA A 121 -7.39 18.87 16.81
N GLU A 122 -8.34 19.61 16.24
CA GLU A 122 -9.03 20.70 16.93
C GLU A 122 -9.80 20.20 18.17
N HIS A 123 -10.51 19.07 18.06
CA HIS A 123 -11.25 18.48 19.17
C HIS A 123 -10.33 17.93 20.27
N GLU A 124 -9.20 17.31 19.90
CA GLU A 124 -8.18 16.86 20.87
C GLU A 124 -7.58 18.04 21.64
N LYS A 125 -7.32 19.15 20.95
CA LYS A 125 -6.89 20.39 21.60
C LYS A 125 -7.94 20.93 22.57
N LEU A 126 -9.20 20.99 22.16
CA LEU A 126 -10.30 21.42 23.03
C LEU A 126 -10.47 20.49 24.24
N ARG A 127 -10.31 19.18 24.04
CA ARG A 127 -10.36 18.21 25.14
C ARG A 127 -9.24 18.45 26.14
N HIS A 128 -8.03 18.72 25.67
CA HIS A 128 -6.91 19.08 26.53
C HIS A 128 -7.19 20.38 27.31
N GLU A 129 -7.73 21.41 26.66
CA GLU A 129 -8.12 22.66 27.32
C GLU A 129 -9.20 22.42 28.39
N VAL A 130 -10.19 21.56 28.14
CA VAL A 130 -11.20 21.17 29.13
C VAL A 130 -10.59 20.43 30.31
N ASP A 131 -9.69 19.47 30.05
CA ASP A 131 -9.00 18.73 31.11
C ASP A 131 -8.14 19.67 31.99
N GLU A 132 -7.49 20.67 31.39
CA GLU A 132 -6.78 21.71 32.11
C GLU A 132 -7.72 22.58 32.97
N LEU A 133 -8.87 22.99 32.43
CA LEU A 133 -9.86 23.75 33.18
C LEU A 133 -10.42 22.95 34.37
N SER A 134 -10.77 21.68 34.17
CA SER A 134 -11.21 20.81 35.26
C SER A 134 -10.14 20.62 36.33
N ARG A 135 -8.87 20.51 35.94
CA ARG A 135 -7.74 20.48 36.88
C ARG A 135 -7.63 21.78 37.68
N LEU A 136 -7.80 22.93 37.03
CA LEU A 136 -7.78 24.23 37.69
C LEU A 136 -8.96 24.38 38.66
N GLU A 137 -10.16 23.96 38.28
CA GLU A 137 -11.34 23.95 39.16
C GLU A 137 -11.14 23.06 40.40
N GLN A 138 -10.54 21.89 40.20
CA GLN A 138 -10.19 21.01 41.31
C GLN A 138 -9.17 21.66 42.24
N LEU A 139 -8.12 22.29 41.70
CA LEU A 139 -7.12 23.03 42.50
C LEU A 139 -7.74 24.19 43.28
N VAL A 140 -8.70 24.90 42.70
CA VAL A 140 -9.44 25.96 43.41
C VAL A 140 -10.24 25.36 44.57
N THR A 141 -10.93 24.25 44.34
CA THR A 141 -11.71 23.55 45.38
C THR A 141 -10.81 23.05 46.51
N GLU A 142 -9.63 22.51 46.17
CA GLU A 142 -8.61 22.08 47.14
C GLU A 142 -8.06 23.28 47.92
N LEU A 143 -7.84 24.42 47.27
CA LEU A 143 -7.38 25.64 47.90
C LEU A 143 -8.42 26.21 48.88
N ASP A 144 -9.70 26.22 48.50
CA ASP A 144 -10.80 26.64 49.38
C ASP A 144 -10.92 25.70 50.59
N ALA A 145 -10.77 24.39 50.39
CA ALA A 145 -10.74 23.41 51.49
C ALA A 145 -9.55 23.65 52.44
N LEU A 146 -8.36 23.93 51.90
CA LEU A 146 -7.18 24.28 52.70
C LEU A 146 -7.35 25.60 53.47
N GLN A 147 -7.99 26.61 52.84
CA GLN A 147 -8.32 27.85 53.53
C GLN A 147 -9.32 27.62 54.67
N ALA A 148 -10.36 26.82 54.44
CA ALA A 148 -11.31 26.44 55.48
C ALA A 148 -10.60 25.71 56.64
N GLN A 149 -9.75 24.71 56.33
CA GLN A 149 -8.95 24.00 57.34
C GLN A 149 -8.05 24.96 58.13
N ARG A 150 -7.38 25.90 57.46
CA ARG A 150 -6.57 26.92 58.14
C ARG A 150 -7.42 27.77 59.08
N THR A 151 -8.60 28.21 58.65
CA THR A 151 -9.47 29.02 59.52
C THR A 151 -9.97 28.23 60.74
N GLU A 152 -10.22 26.92 60.59
CA GLU A 152 -10.60 26.04 61.70
C GLU A 152 -9.44 25.81 62.67
N ILE A 153 -8.21 25.60 62.16
CA ILE A 153 -7.00 25.51 62.97
C ILE A 153 -6.74 26.82 63.72
N ASP A 154 -6.87 27.97 63.05
CA ASP A 154 -6.69 29.29 63.66
C ASP A 154 -7.77 29.58 64.71
N ALA A 155 -8.98 29.04 64.55
CA ALA A 155 -10.04 29.10 65.57
C ALA A 155 -9.71 28.22 66.78
N ARG A 156 -9.34 26.95 66.56
CA ARG A 156 -8.93 26.03 67.62
C ARG A 156 -7.70 26.52 68.39
N LEU A 157 -6.70 27.08 67.70
CA LEU A 157 -5.52 27.64 68.36
C LEU A 157 -5.87 28.85 69.24
N ARG A 158 -6.85 29.67 68.84
CA ARG A 158 -7.34 30.76 69.69
C ARG A 158 -8.10 30.24 70.90
N GLU A 159 -8.89 29.19 70.72
CA GLU A 159 -9.63 28.53 71.81
C GLU A 159 -8.69 27.86 72.81
N LEU A 160 -7.71 27.08 72.32
CA LEU A 160 -6.67 26.44 73.14
C LEU A 160 -5.81 27.47 73.91
N ARG A 161 -5.48 28.62 73.29
CA ARG A 161 -4.77 29.72 73.99
C ARG A 161 -5.62 30.41 75.05
N ALA A 162 -6.94 30.31 74.98
CA ALA A 162 -7.86 30.89 75.95
C ALA A 162 -8.23 29.92 77.09
N GLN A 163 -7.93 28.62 76.94
CA GLN A 163 -8.18 27.60 77.95
C GLN A 163 -6.95 27.34 78.86
N ASP A 164 -7.21 26.80 80.05
CA ASP A 164 -6.17 26.35 80.99
C ASP A 164 -5.26 25.28 80.35
N PRO A 165 -3.94 25.32 80.59
CA PRO A 165 -2.94 24.51 79.89
C PRO A 165 -3.17 22.99 80.04
N ASP A 166 -3.74 22.54 81.15
CA ASP A 166 -4.04 21.11 81.41
C ASP A 166 -5.24 20.57 80.59
N THR A 167 -6.05 21.46 80.01
CA THR A 167 -7.20 21.12 79.16
C THR A 167 -6.76 21.06 77.70
N ALA A 168 -5.93 22.02 77.28
CA ALA A 168 -5.34 22.07 75.95
C ALA A 168 -4.48 20.83 75.62
N ASP A 169 -3.71 20.32 76.59
CA ASP A 169 -2.86 19.14 76.40
C ASP A 169 -3.67 17.85 76.18
N ARG A 170 -4.89 17.76 76.76
CA ARG A 170 -5.81 16.64 76.55
C ARG A 170 -6.53 16.72 75.20
N GLU A 171 -6.92 17.91 74.76
CA GLU A 171 -7.51 18.10 73.43
C GLU A 171 -6.51 17.82 72.31
N LEU A 172 -5.24 18.23 72.46
CA LEU A 172 -4.17 17.91 71.51
C LEU A 172 -3.90 16.41 71.38
N ARG A 173 -3.90 15.65 72.49
CA ARG A 173 -3.79 14.19 72.45
C ARG A 173 -4.96 13.54 71.72
N THR A 174 -6.17 13.99 71.99
CA THR A 174 -7.39 13.48 71.33
C THR A 174 -7.40 13.79 69.83
N GLY A 175 -6.92 14.96 69.43
CA GLY A 175 -6.73 15.35 68.03
C GLY A 175 -5.65 14.53 67.32
N ALA A 176 -4.53 14.25 68.00
CA ALA A 176 -3.47 13.38 67.47
C ALA A 176 -3.96 11.93 67.28
N ASP A 177 -4.72 11.38 68.23
CA ASP A 177 -5.31 10.05 68.12
C ASP A 177 -6.35 9.98 66.99
N SER A 178 -7.10 11.06 66.77
CA SER A 178 -8.07 11.16 65.67
C SER A 178 -7.38 11.22 64.30
N LEU A 179 -6.24 11.91 64.18
CA LEU A 179 -5.43 11.93 62.96
C LEU A 179 -4.76 10.57 62.68
N LEU A 180 -4.28 9.88 63.71
CA LEU A 180 -3.75 8.52 63.57
C LEU A 180 -4.85 7.57 63.09
N SER A 181 -6.04 7.63 63.68
CA SER A 181 -7.19 6.83 63.23
C SER A 181 -7.61 7.14 61.79
N LEU A 182 -7.62 8.42 61.38
CA LEU A 182 -7.93 8.83 60.01
C LEU A 182 -6.89 8.33 59.01
N THR A 183 -5.60 8.43 59.35
CA THR A 183 -4.52 7.96 58.47
C THR A 183 -4.50 6.43 58.34
N GLU A 184 -4.78 5.70 59.43
CA GLU A 184 -4.98 4.24 59.38
C GLU A 184 -6.18 3.86 58.50
N GLN A 185 -7.30 4.59 58.60
CA GLN A 185 -8.47 4.38 57.74
C GLN A 185 -8.18 4.67 56.27
N GLN A 186 -7.46 5.74 55.97
CA GLN A 186 -7.06 6.08 54.60
C GLN A 186 -6.08 5.04 54.02
N LEU A 187 -5.12 4.57 54.82
CA LEU A 187 -4.22 3.48 54.42
C LEU A 187 -4.98 2.17 54.17
N ALA A 188 -6.00 1.86 54.98
CA ALA A 188 -6.84 0.67 54.78
C ALA A 188 -7.63 0.71 53.47
N VAL A 189 -7.98 1.90 52.98
CA VAL A 189 -8.67 2.09 51.68
C VAL A 189 -7.70 2.07 50.51
N LEU A 190 -6.51 2.68 50.65
CA LEU A 190 -5.52 2.78 49.58
C LEU A 190 -4.73 1.48 49.33
N ALA A 191 -4.47 0.69 50.37
CA ALA A 191 -3.75 -0.59 50.26
C ALA A 191 -4.40 -1.60 49.29
N PRO A 192 -5.74 -1.83 49.29
CA PRO A 192 -6.36 -2.72 48.33
C PRO A 192 -6.38 -2.13 46.90
N GLN A 193 -6.56 -0.82 46.74
CA GLN A 193 -6.53 -0.17 45.41
C GLN A 193 -5.14 -0.29 44.76
N THR A 194 -4.08 -0.07 45.53
CA THR A 194 -2.70 -0.25 45.05
C THR A 194 -2.36 -1.71 44.73
N ARG A 195 -2.90 -2.67 45.49
CA ARG A 195 -2.78 -4.10 45.13
C ARG A 195 -3.49 -4.41 43.82
N GLN A 196 -4.71 -3.91 43.64
CA GLN A 196 -5.49 -4.11 42.42
C GLN A 196 -4.79 -3.53 41.19
N SER A 197 -4.21 -2.33 41.29
CA SER A 197 -3.46 -1.73 40.17
C SER A 197 -2.19 -2.52 39.84
N LEU A 198 -1.46 -3.02 40.84
CA LEU A 198 -0.31 -3.90 40.62
C LEU A 198 -0.70 -5.23 39.97
N GLU A 199 -1.84 -5.81 40.35
CA GLU A 199 -2.38 -7.02 39.70
C GLU A 199 -2.76 -6.76 38.23
N GLN A 200 -3.36 -5.62 37.93
CA GLN A 200 -3.68 -5.21 36.56
C GLN A 200 -2.42 -5.00 35.72
N VAL A 201 -1.40 -4.34 36.26
CA VAL A 201 -0.11 -4.15 35.60
C VAL A 201 0.58 -5.50 35.36
N ALA A 202 0.57 -6.40 36.34
CA ALA A 202 1.15 -7.73 36.19
C ALA A 202 0.39 -8.57 35.14
N ALA A 203 -0.94 -8.44 35.05
CA ALA A 203 -1.73 -9.09 34.00
C ALA A 203 -1.39 -8.53 32.61
N ALA A 204 -1.32 -7.21 32.46
CA ALA A 204 -0.94 -6.56 31.21
C ALA A 204 0.48 -6.95 30.75
N GLN A 205 1.44 -7.04 31.68
CA GLN A 205 2.80 -7.50 31.40
C GLN A 205 2.85 -8.95 30.91
N ARG A 206 2.00 -9.84 31.45
CA ARG A 206 1.89 -11.22 30.96
C ARG A 206 1.34 -11.25 29.54
N THR A 207 0.27 -10.51 29.28
CA THR A 207 -0.30 -10.41 27.92
C THR A 207 0.73 -9.89 26.93
N LEU A 208 1.49 -8.84 27.30
CA LEU A 208 2.56 -8.31 26.46
C LEU A 208 3.62 -9.39 26.15
N ALA A 209 4.11 -10.08 27.18
CA ALA A 209 5.11 -11.14 27.01
C ALA A 209 4.59 -12.30 26.15
N ASP A 210 3.29 -12.61 26.20
CA ASP A 210 2.67 -13.63 25.36
C ASP A 210 2.61 -13.16 23.89
N THR A 211 2.21 -11.90 23.64
CA THR A 211 2.21 -11.33 22.28
C THR A 211 3.60 -11.20 21.67
N GLU A 212 4.63 -10.87 22.47
CA GLU A 212 6.01 -10.84 22.01
C GLU A 212 6.51 -12.23 21.60
N ARG A 213 6.12 -13.28 22.34
CA ARG A 213 6.44 -14.66 21.97
C ARG A 213 5.76 -15.05 20.67
N GLU A 214 4.48 -14.71 20.48
CA GLU A 214 3.76 -14.96 19.22
C GLU A 214 4.42 -14.25 18.04
N LEU A 215 4.83 -13.00 18.21
CA LEU A 215 5.56 -12.24 17.19
C LEU A 215 6.93 -12.89 16.88
N SER A 216 7.66 -13.34 17.89
CA SER A 216 8.93 -14.04 17.69
C SER A 216 8.75 -15.38 16.95
N ALA A 217 7.64 -16.08 17.18
CA ALA A 217 7.30 -17.29 16.46
C ALA A 217 6.96 -17.00 14.99
N SER A 218 6.11 -16.00 14.73
CA SER A 218 5.70 -15.64 13.37
C SER A 218 6.88 -15.13 12.53
N THR A 219 7.79 -14.34 13.13
CA THR A 219 9.03 -13.90 12.46
C THR A 219 9.95 -15.06 12.13
N THR A 220 10.06 -16.06 13.01
CA THR A 220 10.83 -17.29 12.74
C THR A 220 10.18 -18.11 11.62
N GLU A 221 8.86 -18.22 11.61
CA GLU A 221 8.10 -18.88 10.54
C GLU A 221 8.31 -18.19 9.19
N LEU A 222 8.21 -16.85 9.13
CA LEU A 222 8.49 -16.06 7.94
C LEU A 222 9.91 -16.25 7.42
N ALA A 223 10.91 -16.26 8.30
CA ALA A 223 12.30 -16.56 7.92
C ALA A 223 12.42 -17.96 7.29
N SER A 224 11.75 -18.97 7.87
CA SER A 224 11.75 -20.34 7.33
C SER A 224 11.06 -20.45 5.96
N LEU A 225 9.99 -19.67 5.72
CA LEU A 225 9.29 -19.63 4.45
C LEU A 225 10.13 -18.96 3.37
N ARG A 226 10.83 -17.87 3.72
CA ARG A 226 11.80 -17.21 2.82
C ARG A 226 12.93 -18.17 2.42
N GLU A 227 13.48 -18.91 3.38
CA GLU A 227 14.52 -19.90 3.09
C GLU A 227 13.99 -21.00 2.15
N LYS A 228 12.77 -21.51 2.36
CA LYS A 228 12.14 -22.48 1.45
C LYS A 228 11.92 -21.91 0.05
N LEU A 229 11.53 -20.64 -0.08
CA LEU A 229 11.39 -19.99 -1.38
C LEU A 229 12.73 -19.90 -2.11
N GLU A 230 13.80 -19.53 -1.42
CA GLU A 230 15.15 -19.53 -2.01
C GLU A 230 15.62 -20.94 -2.40
N GLN A 231 15.31 -21.95 -1.60
CA GLN A 231 15.57 -23.34 -1.97
C GLN A 231 14.81 -23.76 -3.24
N VAL A 232 13.53 -23.37 -3.38
CA VAL A 232 12.76 -23.64 -4.59
C VAL A 232 13.34 -22.90 -5.80
N ARG A 233 13.74 -21.63 -5.64
CA ARG A 233 14.36 -20.84 -6.71
C ARG A 233 15.66 -21.47 -7.19
N THR A 234 16.57 -21.76 -6.27
CA THR A 234 17.85 -22.41 -6.59
C THR A 234 17.66 -23.79 -7.22
N ALA A 235 16.64 -24.55 -6.82
CA ALA A 235 16.31 -25.83 -7.43
C ALA A 235 15.80 -25.70 -8.88
N HIS A 236 15.05 -24.65 -9.21
CA HIS A 236 14.44 -24.47 -10.54
C HIS A 236 15.28 -23.60 -11.50
N ALA A 237 16.24 -22.81 -11.01
CA ALA A 237 17.20 -22.07 -11.83
C ALA A 237 17.85 -22.90 -12.96
N PRO A 238 18.38 -24.11 -12.73
CA PRO A 238 18.99 -24.90 -13.81
C PRO A 238 17.97 -25.37 -14.86
N VAL A 239 16.69 -25.52 -14.48
CA VAL A 239 15.61 -25.87 -15.42
C VAL A 239 15.29 -24.69 -16.33
N PHE A 240 15.19 -23.49 -15.77
CA PHE A 240 15.02 -22.27 -16.55
C PHE A 240 16.22 -22.01 -17.47
N ASP A 241 17.46 -22.21 -16.99
CA ASP A 241 18.67 -22.11 -17.81
C ASP A 241 18.71 -23.15 -18.94
N ALA A 242 18.21 -24.37 -18.70
CA ALA A 242 18.11 -25.40 -19.74
C ALA A 242 17.07 -25.03 -20.80
N LEU A 243 15.90 -24.54 -20.39
CA LEU A 243 14.85 -24.06 -21.29
C LEU A 243 15.33 -22.86 -22.13
N ALA A 244 16.02 -21.90 -21.52
CA ALA A 244 16.59 -20.75 -22.22
C ALA A 244 17.66 -21.18 -23.24
N ARG A 245 18.51 -22.16 -22.90
CA ARG A 245 19.48 -22.73 -23.85
C ARG A 245 18.80 -23.47 -25.01
N HIS A 246 17.72 -24.20 -24.77
CA HIS A 246 16.95 -24.85 -25.84
C HIS A 246 16.27 -23.82 -26.75
N ALA A 247 15.64 -22.78 -26.19
CA ALA A 247 15.05 -21.70 -26.98
C ALA A 247 16.10 -21.03 -27.90
N ARG A 248 17.30 -20.76 -27.38
CA ARG A 248 18.41 -20.21 -28.18
C ARG A 248 18.86 -21.15 -29.29
N ALA A 249 19.01 -22.44 -28.98
CA ALA A 249 19.39 -23.46 -29.97
C ALA A 249 18.34 -23.59 -31.08
N ASP A 250 17.05 -23.54 -30.72
CA ASP A 250 15.95 -23.56 -31.68
C ASP A 250 15.96 -22.30 -32.57
N GLY A 251 16.25 -21.14 -32.00
CA GLY A 251 16.43 -19.89 -32.74
C GLY A 251 17.63 -19.93 -33.71
N GLU A 252 18.74 -20.54 -33.29
CA GLU A 252 19.92 -20.77 -34.14
C GLU A 252 19.64 -21.75 -35.28
N LEU A 253 18.95 -22.86 -35.01
CA LEU A 253 18.49 -23.81 -36.02
C LEU A 253 17.56 -23.14 -37.03
N ALA A 254 16.60 -22.35 -36.57
CA ALA A 254 15.67 -21.64 -37.44
C ALA A 254 16.36 -20.56 -38.28
N ARG A 255 17.44 -19.93 -37.77
CA ARG A 255 18.33 -19.05 -38.56
C ARG A 255 19.16 -19.83 -39.58
N ALA A 256 19.71 -20.98 -39.21
CA ALA A 256 20.50 -21.83 -40.11
C ALA A 256 19.64 -22.40 -41.25
N LEU A 257 18.39 -22.80 -40.98
CA LEU A 257 17.43 -23.24 -41.99
C LEU A 257 17.05 -22.12 -42.96
N ARG A 258 16.91 -20.88 -42.47
CA ARG A 258 16.74 -19.69 -43.34
C ARG A 258 17.96 -19.45 -44.23
N ALA A 259 19.16 -19.55 -43.67
CA ALA A 259 20.39 -19.36 -44.43
C ALA A 259 20.58 -20.45 -45.50
N ALA A 260 20.24 -21.71 -45.19
CA ALA A 260 20.26 -22.82 -46.15
C ALA A 260 19.20 -22.65 -47.24
N ALA A 261 17.96 -22.26 -46.88
CA ALA A 261 16.90 -21.97 -47.85
C ALA A 261 17.20 -20.75 -48.74
N ALA A 262 18.01 -19.80 -48.26
CA ALA A 262 18.48 -18.65 -49.06
C ALA A 262 19.71 -18.98 -49.92
N ALA A 263 20.53 -19.96 -49.52
CA ALA A 263 21.70 -20.43 -50.26
C ALA A 263 21.33 -21.42 -51.38
N ASP A 264 20.29 -22.23 -51.18
CA ASP A 264 19.63 -23.01 -52.24
C ASP A 264 18.74 -22.08 -53.08
N GLY A 265 19.36 -21.29 -53.95
CA GLY A 265 18.63 -20.49 -54.94
C GLY A 265 17.78 -21.37 -55.87
N GLY A 266 16.49 -21.51 -55.57
CA GLY A 266 15.50 -22.14 -56.44
C GLY A 266 14.09 -21.67 -56.08
N GLY A 267 13.39 -21.08 -57.04
CA GLY A 267 12.06 -20.46 -56.88
C GLY A 267 10.94 -21.37 -56.34
N PRO A 268 9.75 -20.80 -56.08
CA PRO A 268 8.71 -21.45 -55.30
C PRO A 268 8.11 -22.65 -56.03
N ALA A 269 8.45 -23.86 -55.57
CA ALA A 269 7.63 -25.04 -55.83
C ALA A 269 6.50 -25.07 -54.81
N ALA A 270 5.27 -25.04 -55.33
CA ALA A 270 4.05 -25.15 -54.58
C ALA A 270 3.90 -26.52 -53.91
N GLY A 271 3.38 -26.50 -52.68
CA GLY A 271 2.82 -27.66 -51.97
C GLY A 271 3.69 -28.17 -50.81
N ASP A 272 3.34 -27.82 -49.57
CA ASP A 272 2.60 -28.72 -48.68
C ASP A 272 2.33 -28.03 -47.32
N GLN A 273 1.27 -28.46 -46.63
CA GLN A 273 0.76 -27.91 -45.37
C GLN A 273 1.66 -28.23 -44.15
N GLY A 274 2.86 -27.65 -44.10
CA GLY A 274 3.68 -27.60 -42.89
C GLY A 274 3.65 -26.21 -42.27
N VAL A 275 3.54 -26.11 -40.94
CA VAL A 275 3.69 -24.86 -40.18
C VAL A 275 4.85 -24.06 -40.76
N SER A 276 4.57 -22.87 -41.29
CA SER A 276 5.59 -22.12 -42.02
C SER A 276 6.76 -21.83 -41.08
N LEU A 277 7.97 -22.04 -41.58
CA LEU A 277 9.21 -21.90 -40.81
C LEU A 277 9.37 -20.48 -40.24
N ALA A 278 8.75 -19.48 -40.87
CA ALA A 278 8.67 -18.11 -40.38
C ALA A 278 7.73 -17.96 -39.15
N GLY A 279 6.66 -18.76 -39.08
CA GLY A 279 5.75 -18.77 -37.94
C GLY A 279 6.36 -19.39 -36.67
N VAL A 280 7.16 -20.45 -36.83
CA VAL A 280 7.90 -21.05 -35.69
C VAL A 280 8.96 -20.09 -35.15
N VAL A 281 9.64 -19.34 -36.03
CA VAL A 281 10.63 -18.31 -35.66
C VAL A 281 10.01 -17.19 -34.83
N ALA A 282 8.88 -16.64 -35.30
CA ALA A 282 8.21 -15.57 -34.58
C ALA A 282 7.72 -16.05 -33.20
N LEU A 283 7.30 -17.32 -33.10
CA LEU A 283 6.90 -17.91 -31.83
C LEU A 283 8.09 -18.08 -30.88
N THR A 284 9.25 -18.54 -31.38
CA THR A 284 10.47 -18.69 -30.56
C THR A 284 11.05 -17.35 -30.12
N GLU A 285 11.09 -16.33 -30.97
CA GLU A 285 11.53 -14.98 -30.59
C GLU A 285 10.58 -14.36 -29.55
N SER A 286 9.27 -14.60 -29.68
CA SER A 286 8.28 -14.18 -28.69
C SER A 286 8.45 -14.89 -27.34
N ILE A 287 8.75 -16.19 -27.34
CA ILE A 287 9.01 -16.96 -26.11
C ILE A 287 10.31 -16.50 -25.44
N GLU A 288 11.37 -16.22 -26.20
CA GLU A 288 12.62 -15.67 -25.66
C GLU A 288 12.43 -14.27 -25.07
N GLN A 289 11.64 -13.41 -25.72
CA GLN A 289 11.31 -12.08 -25.20
C GLN A 289 10.54 -12.17 -23.89
N ARG A 290 9.54 -13.05 -23.82
CA ARG A 290 8.74 -13.25 -22.60
C ARG A 290 9.54 -13.86 -21.46
N LEU A 291 10.50 -14.75 -21.74
CA LEU A 291 11.40 -15.29 -20.74
C LEU A 291 12.37 -14.22 -20.22
N ALA A 292 12.94 -13.39 -21.09
CA ALA A 292 13.81 -12.29 -20.68
C ALA A 292 13.08 -11.21 -19.88
N GLU A 293 11.79 -10.99 -20.16
CA GLU A 293 10.95 -10.07 -19.41
C GLU A 293 10.59 -10.64 -18.03
N ALA A 294 10.25 -11.93 -17.95
CA ALA A 294 10.05 -12.62 -16.68
C ALA A 294 11.30 -12.60 -15.79
N ASP A 295 12.49 -12.82 -16.36
CA ASP A 295 13.77 -12.78 -15.65
C ASP A 295 14.09 -11.37 -15.10
N ARG A 296 13.77 -10.32 -15.87
CA ARG A 296 13.93 -8.93 -15.41
C ARG A 296 12.97 -8.57 -14.29
N VAL A 297 11.72 -9.02 -14.38
CA VAL A 297 10.71 -8.78 -13.33
C VAL A 297 11.10 -9.52 -12.05
N LEU A 298 11.55 -10.77 -12.15
CA LEU A 298 12.05 -11.54 -11.00
C LEU A 298 13.30 -10.92 -10.38
N SER A 299 14.26 -10.47 -11.20
CA SER A 299 15.47 -9.81 -10.72
C SER A 299 15.19 -8.48 -10.02
N ARG A 300 14.19 -7.72 -10.51
CA ARG A 300 13.78 -6.44 -9.91
C ARG A 300 13.04 -6.65 -8.58
N ALA A 301 12.11 -7.61 -8.53
CA ALA A 301 11.41 -7.97 -7.30
C ALA A 301 12.35 -8.53 -6.21
N LEU A 302 13.47 -9.14 -6.60
CA LEU A 302 14.53 -9.56 -5.69
C LEU A 302 15.38 -8.39 -5.19
N ALA A 303 15.75 -7.45 -6.07
CA ALA A 303 16.50 -6.25 -5.69
C ALA A 303 15.71 -5.34 -4.74
N ASP A 304 14.40 -5.23 -4.92
CA ASP A 304 13.51 -4.46 -4.05
C ASP A 304 13.31 -5.12 -2.67
N GLN A 305 13.55 -6.44 -2.56
CA GLN A 305 13.53 -7.17 -1.28
C GLN A 305 14.90 -7.22 -0.56
N GLU A 306 16.01 -7.05 -1.29
CA GLU A 306 17.37 -7.03 -0.72
C GLU A 306 17.79 -5.66 -0.15
N THR A 307 17.08 -4.57 -0.44
CA THR A 307 17.20 -3.31 0.30
C THR A 307 16.42 -3.43 1.61
N PRO A 308 17.06 -3.71 2.76
CA PRO A 308 16.36 -3.73 4.02
C PRO A 308 16.14 -2.28 4.44
N ASP A 309 14.90 -1.97 4.79
CA ASP A 309 14.45 -0.82 5.58
C ASP A 309 15.57 -0.08 6.33
N GLY A 310 16.17 0.91 5.67
CA GLY A 310 17.05 1.89 6.31
C GLY A 310 16.28 2.96 7.09
N ASP A 311 14.94 2.86 7.17
CA ASP A 311 14.07 3.91 7.71
C ASP A 311 13.29 3.46 8.96
N GLY A 312 13.56 2.25 9.47
CA GLY A 312 12.94 1.73 10.70
C GLY A 312 13.56 2.25 12.01
N ASP A 313 14.82 2.70 12.00
CA ASP A 313 15.57 3.07 13.21
C ASP A 313 15.49 4.57 13.57
N ALA A 314 14.97 5.43 12.68
CA ALA A 314 14.94 6.87 12.90
C ALA A 314 13.68 7.39 13.62
N LYS A 315 12.66 6.54 13.89
CA LYS A 315 11.34 7.01 14.34
C LYS A 315 10.98 6.73 15.80
N ILE A 316 11.84 6.07 16.59
CA ILE A 316 11.54 5.75 18.00
C ILE A 316 12.24 6.69 19.01
N THR A 317 13.15 7.58 18.59
CA THR A 317 13.84 8.50 19.52
C THR A 317 13.61 9.98 19.22
N SER A 318 12.37 10.45 19.32
CA SER A 318 12.11 11.89 19.56
C SER A 318 10.84 12.06 20.40
N GLY A 319 10.95 11.71 21.68
CA GLY A 319 9.86 11.80 22.65
C GLY A 319 10.37 11.81 24.10
N SER A 320 11.40 12.62 24.40
CA SER A 320 11.71 13.09 25.75
C SER A 320 12.80 14.17 25.71
N ALA A 321 12.37 15.42 25.84
CA ALA A 321 13.03 16.50 26.58
C ALA A 321 12.01 17.61 26.82
#